data_AF-A0A1Q9X5E3-F1
#
_entry.id   AF-A0A1Q9X5E3-F1
#
_cell.length_a   1.000
_cell.length_b   1.000
_cell.length_c   1.000
_cell.angle_alpha   90.00
_cell.angle_beta   90.00
_cell.angle_gamma   90.00
#
_symmetry.space_group_name_H-M   'P 1'
#
loop_
_entity.id
_entity.type
_entity.pdbx_description
1 polymer ?
#
loop_
_entity_poly.entity_id
_entity_poly.type
_entity_poly.pdbx_seq_one_letter_code
_entity_poly.pdbx_strand_id
1 'polypeptide(L)'
;MNESLDPKNLSPLVAPVGAVARQDQPDLKNASAWGNPFKIKISLPGKDIGGQWLCRNNGDAMAYENYCVPGSRAAVLKPYTHSDGKIYLQDEQGDWVSYESLWNLLYMSYWNYAVAWKIEGNRLVRDSDGAVLTWFYNDRWPLADRKNWLSASAPSVNALTVEKVDA
;
A
#
# COMPACT_ATOMS: atom_id res chain seq x y z
N MET A 1 -17.01 53.72 26.31
CA MET A 1 -17.21 52.74 25.22
C MET A 1 -16.03 51.78 25.32
N ASN A 2 -16.21 50.64 25.99
CA ASN A 2 -16.61 49.34 25.41
C ASN A 2 -15.37 48.61 24.85
N GLU A 3 -15.00 47.38 25.20
CA GLU A 3 -15.64 46.30 25.97
C GLU A 3 -14.59 45.47 26.71
N SER A 4 -14.98 45.04 27.91
CA SER A 4 -14.31 44.02 28.71
C SER A 4 -14.40 42.68 27.97
N LEU A 5 -13.26 42.02 27.76
CA LEU A 5 -13.20 40.66 27.22
C LEU A 5 -13.85 39.69 28.23
N ASP A 6 -15.04 39.22 27.89
CA ASP A 6 -15.82 38.29 28.69
C ASP A 6 -15.24 36.86 28.53
N PRO A 7 -14.73 36.21 29.60
CA PRO A 7 -14.07 34.90 29.51
C PRO A 7 -15.02 33.73 29.21
N LYS A 8 -16.30 34.00 28.95
CA LYS A 8 -17.34 32.99 28.68
C LYS A 8 -17.59 32.69 27.20
N ASN A 9 -16.87 33.32 26.28
CA ASN A 9 -17.06 33.12 24.84
C ASN A 9 -15.89 32.40 24.14
N LEU A 10 -15.18 31.55 24.88
CA LEU A 10 -14.28 30.58 24.27
C LEU A 10 -15.14 29.44 23.73
N SER A 11 -15.41 29.48 22.43
CA SER A 11 -15.86 28.29 21.70
C SER A 11 -14.92 27.13 22.06
N PRO A 12 -15.43 25.92 22.38
CA PRO A 12 -14.53 24.81 22.63
C PRO A 12 -13.72 24.59 21.35
N LEU A 13 -12.39 24.74 21.44
CA LEU A 13 -11.50 24.16 20.45
C LEU A 13 -11.92 22.70 20.34
N VAL A 14 -12.52 22.37 19.20
CA VAL A 14 -12.79 20.99 18.83
C VAL A 14 -11.42 20.32 18.82
N ALA A 15 -11.17 19.53 19.86
CA ALA A 15 -10.00 18.67 19.93
C ALA A 15 -9.96 17.88 18.61
N PRO A 16 -8.82 17.81 17.91
CA PRO A 16 -8.71 16.95 16.76
C PRO A 16 -9.13 15.55 17.19
N VAL A 17 -10.17 15.04 16.54
CA VAL A 17 -10.73 13.71 16.77
C VAL A 17 -9.57 12.74 16.84
N GLY A 18 -9.50 12.04 17.98
CA GLY A 18 -8.31 11.42 18.51
C GLY A 18 -7.40 10.78 17.47
N ALA A 19 -6.13 11.14 17.54
CA ALA A 19 -5.05 10.20 17.29
C ALA A 19 -5.31 9.00 18.20
N VAL A 20 -6.04 8.01 17.70
CA VAL A 20 -6.03 6.68 18.28
C VAL A 20 -4.58 6.26 18.15
N ALA A 21 -3.87 6.21 19.29
CA ALA A 21 -2.59 5.58 19.42
C ALA A 21 -2.77 4.11 19.00
N ARG A 22 -2.65 3.86 17.69
CA ARG A 22 -2.58 2.51 17.14
C ARG A 22 -1.15 2.06 17.33
N GLN A 23 -0.98 1.34 18.43
CA GLN A 23 -0.01 0.28 18.65
C GLN A 23 1.14 0.27 17.64
N ASP A 24 2.30 0.68 18.12
CA ASP A 24 3.61 0.74 17.45
C ASP A 24 3.76 -0.35 16.38
N GLN A 25 3.37 -0.05 15.14
CA GLN A 25 3.89 -0.81 14.02
C GLN A 25 5.36 -0.40 13.91
N PRO A 26 6.31 -1.34 14.04
CA PRO A 26 7.71 -1.00 13.94
C PRO A 26 7.94 -0.28 12.61
N ASP A 27 8.67 0.83 12.64
CA ASP A 27 9.20 1.46 11.44
C ASP A 27 10.14 0.43 10.79
N LEU A 28 9.64 -0.31 9.80
CA LEU A 28 10.26 -1.54 9.30
C LEU A 28 11.40 -1.22 8.31
N LYS A 29 12.36 -0.40 8.76
CA LYS A 29 13.52 0.09 7.98
C LYS A 29 14.60 -0.97 7.76
N ASN A 30 14.50 -2.14 8.40
CA ASN A 30 15.48 -3.22 8.29
C ASN A 30 14.85 -4.48 7.71
N ALA A 31 15.46 -5.07 6.69
CA ALA A 31 14.98 -6.27 6.01
C ALA A 31 14.85 -7.49 6.95
N SER A 32 15.67 -7.55 8.00
CA SER A 32 15.59 -8.58 9.05
C SER A 32 14.32 -8.47 9.89
N ALA A 33 13.68 -7.29 9.96
CA ALA A 33 12.43 -7.08 10.69
C ALA A 33 11.19 -7.57 9.92
N TRP A 34 11.33 -7.84 8.62
CA TRP A 34 10.24 -8.39 7.79
C TRP A 34 10.20 -9.92 7.80
N GLY A 35 11.06 -10.58 8.57
CA GLY A 35 11.21 -12.03 8.64
C GLY A 35 9.89 -12.82 8.66
N ASN A 36 9.98 -14.04 8.10
CA ASN A 36 8.91 -14.93 7.67
C ASN A 36 8.12 -14.44 6.43
N PRO A 37 7.66 -15.36 5.56
CA PRO A 37 6.68 -15.02 4.56
C PRO A 37 5.45 -14.38 5.21
N PHE A 38 4.82 -13.44 4.53
CA PHE A 38 3.69 -12.68 5.05
C PHE A 38 2.72 -12.31 3.93
N LYS A 39 1.53 -11.88 4.32
CA LYS A 39 0.48 -11.34 3.45
C LYS A 39 0.29 -9.87 3.78
N ILE A 40 -0.07 -9.06 2.80
CA ILE A 40 -0.41 -7.64 3.01
C ILE A 40 -1.91 -7.49 2.98
N LYS A 41 -2.50 -7.22 4.15
CA LYS A 41 -3.89 -6.79 4.26
C LYS A 41 -3.97 -5.33 3.86
N ILE A 42 -4.96 -4.97 3.05
CA ILE A 42 -5.19 -3.62 2.56
C ILE A 42 -6.59 -3.16 2.95
N SER A 43 -6.74 -1.87 3.23
CA SER A 43 -8.04 -1.25 3.47
C SER A 43 -8.04 0.22 3.09
N LEU A 44 -9.22 0.72 2.75
CA LEU A 44 -9.49 2.13 2.51
C LEU A 44 -10.65 2.55 3.42
N PRO A 45 -10.44 3.45 4.40
CA PRO A 45 -11.49 3.84 5.33
C PRO A 45 -12.77 4.32 4.62
N GLY A 46 -13.90 3.72 4.97
CA GLY A 46 -15.21 4.07 4.42
C GLY A 46 -15.47 3.57 3.00
N LYS A 47 -14.62 2.70 2.44
CA LYS A 47 -14.77 2.19 1.06
C LYS A 47 -14.47 0.70 0.93
N ASP A 48 -15.39 -0.03 0.29
CA ASP A 48 -15.10 -1.35 -0.24
C ASP A 48 -14.36 -1.22 -1.58
N ILE A 49 -13.19 -1.85 -1.67
CA ILE A 49 -12.30 -1.82 -2.82
C ILE A 49 -12.27 -3.16 -3.58
N GLY A 50 -13.18 -4.08 -3.27
CA GLY A 50 -13.31 -5.38 -3.93
C GLY A 50 -12.43 -6.49 -3.34
N GLY A 51 -11.87 -6.26 -2.14
CA GLY A 51 -11.01 -7.22 -1.45
C GLY A 51 -10.25 -6.59 -0.30
N GLN A 52 -9.67 -7.44 0.55
CA GLN A 52 -8.92 -7.02 1.75
C GLN A 52 -7.44 -7.38 1.68
N TRP A 53 -6.99 -8.03 0.60
CA TRP A 53 -5.62 -8.47 0.44
C TRP A 53 -5.00 -7.90 -0.84
N LEU A 54 -3.69 -7.65 -0.79
CA LEU A 54 -2.88 -7.52 -2.00
C LEU A 54 -2.82 -8.88 -2.69
N CYS A 55 -3.36 -8.96 -3.90
CA CYS A 55 -3.43 -10.17 -4.69
C CYS A 55 -2.72 -9.98 -6.02
N ARG A 56 -2.11 -11.06 -6.51
CA ARG A 56 -1.79 -11.19 -7.93
C ARG A 56 -3.07 -11.48 -8.71
N ASN A 57 -3.27 -10.80 -9.84
CA ASN A 57 -4.27 -11.21 -10.81
C ASN A 57 -3.72 -12.35 -11.68
N ASN A 58 -4.42 -13.48 -11.73
CA ASN A 58 -4.01 -14.62 -12.56
C ASN A 58 -4.22 -14.30 -14.04
N GLY A 59 -3.18 -13.84 -14.73
CA GLY A 59 -3.02 -13.95 -16.18
C GLY A 59 -1.80 -14.83 -16.45
N ASP A 60 -1.93 -15.81 -17.35
CA ASP A 60 -0.87 -16.77 -17.67
C ASP A 60 0.45 -16.08 -17.99
N ALA A 61 1.49 -16.27 -17.15
CA ALA A 61 2.94 -16.15 -17.38
C ALA A 61 3.49 -15.02 -18.30
N MET A 62 2.68 -14.03 -18.68
CA MET A 62 3.04 -12.89 -19.50
C MET A 62 3.22 -11.72 -18.56
N ALA A 63 4.42 -11.13 -18.56
CA ALA A 63 4.84 -10.07 -17.63
C ALA A 63 3.88 -8.86 -17.57
N TYR A 64 2.98 -8.70 -18.54
CA TYR A 64 2.05 -7.59 -18.66
C TYR A 64 0.62 -7.89 -18.15
N GLU A 65 0.33 -9.09 -17.63
CA GLU A 65 -1.01 -9.47 -17.14
C GLU A 65 -1.09 -9.75 -15.63
N ASN A 66 0.06 -9.78 -14.94
CA ASN A 66 0.15 -10.11 -13.50
C ASN A 66 -0.05 -8.91 -12.58
N TYR A 67 -0.97 -8.01 -12.92
CA TYR A 67 -1.23 -6.83 -12.10
C TYR A 67 -1.69 -7.17 -10.69
N CYS A 68 -1.35 -6.29 -9.76
CA CYS A 68 -1.80 -6.39 -8.38
C CYS A 68 -3.20 -5.78 -8.24
N VAL A 69 -4.08 -6.50 -7.57
CA VAL A 69 -5.48 -6.11 -7.35
C VAL A 69 -5.88 -6.34 -5.89
N PRO A 70 -6.88 -5.61 -5.37
CA PRO A 70 -7.56 -6.04 -4.16
C PRO A 70 -8.29 -7.36 -4.40
N GLY A 71 -8.15 -8.31 -3.49
CA GLY A 71 -8.88 -9.58 -3.61
C GLY A 71 -8.97 -10.41 -2.33
N SER A 72 -9.44 -11.64 -2.49
CA SER A 72 -9.60 -12.64 -1.42
C SER A 72 -8.43 -13.62 -1.32
N ARG A 73 -7.68 -13.83 -2.41
CA ARG A 73 -6.54 -14.75 -2.48
C ARG A 73 -5.23 -13.99 -2.32
N ALA A 74 -4.82 -13.75 -1.07
CA ALA A 74 -3.61 -13.00 -0.76
C ALA A 74 -2.38 -13.61 -1.44
N ALA A 75 -1.53 -12.76 -2.03
CA ALA A 75 -0.19 -13.19 -2.40
C ALA A 75 0.66 -13.37 -1.13
N VAL A 76 1.39 -14.48 -1.05
CA VAL A 76 2.38 -14.68 0.00
C VAL A 76 3.69 -14.06 -0.46
N LEU A 77 4.17 -13.07 0.29
CA LEU A 77 5.36 -12.29 -0.01
C LEU A 77 6.51 -12.66 0.93
N LYS A 78 7.72 -12.64 0.40
CA LYS A 78 8.97 -12.77 1.13
C LYS A 78 9.81 -11.51 0.90
N PRO A 79 10.41 -10.94 1.96
CA PRO A 79 11.35 -9.84 1.80
C PRO A 79 12.69 -10.37 1.25
N TYR A 80 13.32 -9.60 0.37
CA TYR A 80 14.65 -9.86 -0.15
C TYR A 80 15.49 -8.61 0.01
N THR A 81 16.61 -8.73 0.72
CA THR A 81 17.61 -7.66 0.82
C THR A 81 18.55 -7.77 -0.36
N HIS A 82 18.56 -6.77 -1.24
CA HIS A 82 19.52 -6.71 -2.33
C HIS A 82 20.84 -6.10 -1.83
N SER A 83 21.92 -6.29 -2.59
CA SER A 83 23.26 -5.76 -2.29
C SER A 83 23.33 -4.23 -2.17
N ASP A 84 22.31 -3.49 -2.59
CA ASP A 84 22.18 -2.04 -2.42
C ASP A 84 21.55 -1.67 -1.06
N GLY A 85 21.27 -2.66 -0.21
CA GLY A 85 20.67 -2.49 1.11
C GLY A 85 19.15 -2.34 1.09
N LYS A 86 18.51 -2.37 -0.09
CA LYS A 86 17.07 -2.15 -0.23
C LYS A 86 16.27 -3.45 -0.11
N ILE A 87 15.00 -3.30 0.24
CA ILE A 87 14.06 -4.39 0.44
C ILE A 87 13.14 -4.51 -0.77
N TYR A 88 13.27 -5.61 -1.48
CA TYR A 88 12.38 -5.99 -2.56
C TYR A 88 11.41 -7.06 -2.06
N LEU A 89 10.20 -7.10 -2.61
CA LEU A 89 9.18 -8.08 -2.23
C LEU A 89 9.02 -9.08 -3.36
N GLN A 90 9.09 -10.37 -3.03
CA GLN A 90 8.94 -11.47 -3.99
C GLN A 90 7.77 -12.37 -3.56
N ASP A 91 6.94 -12.80 -4.50
CA ASP A 91 5.85 -13.73 -4.25
C ASP A 91 6.31 -15.21 -4.24
N GLU A 92 5.36 -16.11 -3.99
CA GLU A 92 5.58 -17.56 -3.98
C GLU A 92 5.98 -18.17 -5.34
N GLN A 93 5.80 -17.42 -6.44
CA GLN A 93 6.17 -17.84 -7.80
C GLN A 93 7.56 -17.33 -8.21
N GLY A 94 8.22 -16.54 -7.34
CA GLY A 94 9.52 -15.94 -7.61
C GLY A 94 9.43 -14.60 -8.35
N ASP A 95 8.23 -14.06 -8.51
CA ASP A 95 7.99 -12.77 -9.15
C ASP A 95 8.04 -11.63 -8.12
N TRP A 96 8.56 -10.50 -8.54
CA TRP A 96 8.83 -9.33 -7.74
C TRP A 96 7.68 -8.34 -7.84
N VAL A 97 7.41 -7.62 -6.75
CA VAL A 97 6.50 -6.48 -6.78
C VAL A 97 7.15 -5.34 -7.55
N SER A 98 6.70 -5.18 -8.78
CA SER A 98 7.17 -4.22 -9.78
C SER A 98 6.11 -3.14 -10.05
N TYR A 99 6.47 -2.15 -10.86
CA TYR A 99 5.52 -1.12 -11.30
C TYR A 99 5.66 -0.75 -12.79
N GLU A 100 4.56 -0.28 -13.37
CA GLU A 100 4.48 0.19 -14.76
C GLU A 100 4.58 1.71 -14.78
N SER A 101 5.44 2.28 -15.61
CA SER A 101 5.82 3.69 -15.52
C SER A 101 4.73 4.70 -15.90
N LEU A 102 3.85 4.38 -16.84
CA LEU A 102 2.86 5.31 -17.39
C LEU A 102 1.73 5.59 -16.39
N TRP A 103 1.27 4.55 -15.69
CA TRP A 103 0.13 4.64 -14.77
C TRP A 103 0.51 4.33 -13.30
N ASN A 104 1.79 4.02 -13.04
CA ASN A 104 2.30 3.53 -11.76
C ASN A 104 1.53 2.30 -11.23
N LEU A 105 0.97 1.48 -12.12
CA LEU A 105 0.30 0.25 -11.70
C LEU A 105 1.29 -0.75 -11.11
N LEU A 106 0.90 -1.42 -10.03
CA LEU A 106 1.65 -2.54 -9.48
C LEU A 106 1.36 -3.80 -10.29
N TYR A 107 2.41 -4.60 -10.51
CA TYR A 107 2.29 -5.96 -11.04
C TYR A 107 3.39 -6.85 -10.46
N MET A 108 3.22 -8.16 -10.60
CA MET A 108 4.22 -9.17 -10.22
C MET A 108 4.91 -9.69 -11.47
N SER A 109 6.22 -9.52 -11.57
CA SER A 109 7.01 -10.08 -12.68
C SER A 109 8.38 -10.53 -12.22
N TYR A 110 9.05 -11.31 -13.05
CA TYR A 110 10.50 -11.47 -12.94
C TYR A 110 11.18 -10.09 -12.86
N TRP A 111 12.39 -10.04 -12.31
CA TRP A 111 13.13 -8.87 -11.78
C TRP A 111 13.03 -7.52 -12.52
N ASN A 112 12.63 -7.50 -13.79
CA ASN A 112 12.36 -6.28 -14.55
C ASN A 112 11.43 -5.33 -13.77
N TYR A 113 11.88 -4.08 -13.65
CA TYR A 113 11.16 -2.99 -12.97
C TYR A 113 10.79 -3.28 -11.50
N ALA A 114 11.47 -4.24 -10.87
CA ALA A 114 11.35 -4.48 -9.44
C ALA A 114 11.70 -3.19 -8.69
N VAL A 115 10.90 -2.88 -7.68
CA VAL A 115 11.11 -1.72 -6.83
C VAL A 115 11.20 -2.11 -5.38
N ALA A 116 11.96 -1.31 -4.64
CA ALA A 116 12.08 -1.47 -3.22
C ALA A 116 10.92 -0.82 -2.48
N TRP A 117 10.50 -1.48 -1.41
CA TRP A 117 9.38 -1.07 -0.57
C TRP A 117 9.77 -1.07 0.90
N LYS A 118 9.11 -0.19 1.66
CA LYS A 118 9.15 -0.17 3.12
C LYS A 118 7.73 -0.01 3.67
N ILE A 119 7.54 -0.35 4.94
CA ILE A 119 6.31 -0.07 5.67
C ILE A 119 6.66 1.01 6.69
N GLU A 120 6.02 2.17 6.55
CA GLU A 120 6.13 3.29 7.47
C GLU A 120 4.75 3.54 8.09
N GLY A 121 4.62 3.23 9.38
CA GLY A 121 3.31 3.11 10.03
C GLY A 121 2.45 2.06 9.30
N ASN A 122 1.26 2.46 8.86
CA ASN A 122 0.35 1.60 8.11
C ASN A 122 0.36 1.87 6.59
N ARG A 123 1.49 2.32 6.03
CA ARG A 123 1.62 2.61 4.59
C ARG A 123 2.70 1.74 3.97
N LEU A 124 2.42 1.18 2.80
CA LEU A 124 3.45 0.58 1.94
C LEU A 124 4.00 1.69 1.04
N VAL A 125 5.29 1.98 1.19
CA VAL A 125 5.97 3.14 0.61
C VAL A 125 7.07 2.68 -0.34
N ARG A 126 7.09 3.20 -1.56
CA ARG A 126 8.15 2.99 -2.54
C ARG A 126 9.39 3.76 -2.10
N ASP A 127 10.50 3.04 -1.99
CA ASP A 127 11.73 3.57 -1.40
C ASP A 127 12.34 4.74 -2.19
N SER A 128 12.22 4.70 -3.53
CA SER A 128 12.88 5.68 -4.41
C SER A 128 12.33 7.11 -4.31
N ASP A 129 11.05 7.28 -4.02
CA ASP A 129 10.37 8.58 -4.13
C ASP A 129 9.27 8.82 -3.09
N GLY A 130 9.05 7.87 -2.16
CA GLY A 130 8.03 8.01 -1.12
C GLY A 130 6.59 7.82 -1.61
N ALA A 131 6.38 7.35 -2.84
CA ALA A 131 5.04 7.04 -3.33
C ALA A 131 4.40 5.94 -2.46
N VAL A 132 3.12 6.09 -2.13
CA VAL A 132 2.38 5.15 -1.29
C VAL A 132 1.45 4.28 -2.13
N LEU A 133 1.21 3.06 -1.66
CA LEU A 133 0.21 2.18 -2.25
C LEU A 133 -1.17 2.85 -2.20
N THR A 134 -1.78 3.00 -3.37
CA THR A 134 -3.10 3.56 -3.57
C THR A 134 -3.97 2.56 -4.32
N TRP A 135 -5.28 2.77 -4.22
CA TRP A 135 -6.26 2.06 -5.03
C TRP A 135 -6.79 2.96 -6.15
N PHE A 136 -7.04 2.35 -7.31
CA PHE A 136 -7.52 3.01 -8.50
C PHE A 136 -8.68 2.20 -9.11
N TYR A 137 -9.83 2.87 -9.29
CA TYR A 137 -10.95 2.31 -10.06
C TYR A 137 -10.95 2.87 -11.47
N ASN A 138 -10.98 2.00 -12.48
CA ASN A 138 -11.04 2.40 -13.88
C ASN A 138 -11.97 1.50 -14.67
N ASP A 139 -13.04 2.09 -15.19
CA ASP A 139 -14.04 1.45 -16.04
C ASP A 139 -13.71 1.51 -17.53
N ARG A 140 -12.66 2.25 -17.92
CA ARG A 140 -12.21 2.44 -19.31
C ARG A 140 -11.10 1.48 -19.75
N TRP A 141 -10.53 0.70 -18.84
CA TRP A 141 -9.44 -0.22 -19.19
C TRP A 141 -10.02 -1.49 -19.85
N PRO A 142 -9.62 -1.84 -21.09
CA PRO A 142 -10.20 -2.96 -21.83
C PRO A 142 -9.83 -4.37 -21.32
N LEU A 143 -9.08 -4.49 -20.21
CA LEU A 143 -8.85 -5.78 -19.55
C LEU A 143 -10.12 -6.13 -18.76
N ALA A 144 -10.93 -7.01 -19.35
CA ALA A 144 -12.38 -6.98 -19.33
C ALA A 144 -13.11 -7.47 -18.07
N ASP A 145 -12.42 -7.74 -16.96
CA ASP A 145 -13.03 -8.37 -15.79
C ASP A 145 -12.70 -7.71 -14.46
N ARG A 146 -11.73 -6.78 -14.40
CA ARG A 146 -11.33 -6.12 -13.14
C ARG A 146 -11.18 -4.62 -13.29
N LYS A 147 -12.04 -3.88 -12.59
CA LYS A 147 -12.04 -2.41 -12.57
C LYS A 147 -11.22 -1.84 -11.41
N ASN A 148 -10.67 -2.69 -10.54
CA ASN A 148 -9.95 -2.30 -9.32
C ASN A 148 -8.48 -2.68 -9.45
N TRP A 149 -7.61 -1.68 -9.40
CA TRP A 149 -6.17 -1.84 -9.56
C TRP A 149 -5.43 -1.22 -8.39
N LEU A 150 -4.23 -1.73 -8.11
CA LEU A 150 -3.30 -1.13 -7.17
C LEU A 150 -2.24 -0.34 -7.92
N SER A 151 -1.93 0.86 -7.44
CA SER A 151 -0.86 1.69 -7.97
C SER A 151 -0.04 2.33 -6.86
N ALA A 152 1.08 2.95 -7.21
CA ALA A 152 1.88 3.77 -6.29
C ALA A 152 1.83 5.22 -6.73
N SER A 153 1.42 6.13 -5.85
CA SER A 153 1.35 7.55 -6.18
C SER A 153 1.73 8.42 -5.00
N ALA A 154 1.88 9.72 -5.22
CA ALA A 154 2.05 10.66 -4.11
C ALA A 154 0.94 10.46 -3.06
N PRO A 155 1.25 10.63 -1.75
CA PRO A 155 0.25 10.51 -0.70
C PRO A 155 -1.05 11.26 -1.02
N SER A 156 -2.17 10.54 -1.01
CA SER A 156 -3.48 11.09 -1.39
C SER A 156 -4.60 10.46 -0.57
N VAL A 157 -5.84 10.97 -0.72
CA VAL A 157 -7.03 10.41 -0.06
C VAL A 157 -7.33 8.95 -0.46
N ASN A 158 -6.77 8.48 -1.58
CA ASN A 158 -6.92 7.09 -2.04
C ASN A 158 -5.79 6.17 -1.55
N ALA A 159 -4.84 6.70 -0.77
CA ALA A 159 -3.78 5.89 -0.19
C ALA A 159 -4.38 4.82 0.73
N LEU A 160 -3.95 3.58 0.54
CA LEU A 160 -4.39 2.43 1.31
C LEU A 160 -3.68 2.37 2.66
N THR A 161 -4.42 1.94 3.68
CA THR A 161 -3.80 1.47 4.91
C THR A 161 -3.46 -0.01 4.75
N VAL A 162 -2.24 -0.38 5.15
CA VAL A 162 -1.70 -1.73 5.03
C VAL A 162 -1.38 -2.31 6.39
N GLU A 163 -1.49 -3.62 6.50
CA GLU A 163 -1.10 -4.40 7.66
C GLU A 163 -0.34 -5.65 7.17
N LYS A 164 0.88 -5.85 7.70
CA LYS A 164 1.61 -7.10 7.53
C LYS A 164 0.98 -8.16 8.42
N VAL A 165 0.61 -9.29 7.82
CA VAL A 165 0.07 -10.46 8.51
C VAL A 165 0.96 -11.65 8.21
N ASP A 166 1.56 -12.27 9.21
CA ASP A 166 2.42 -13.44 9.00
C ASP A 166 1.66 -14.58 8.31
N ALA A 167 2.32 -15.25 7.37
CA ALA A 167 1.67 -16.16 6.42
C ALA A 167 1.28 -17.51 6.98
#